data_AF-A0A9X8E100-F1
#
_entry.id   AF-A0A9X8E100-F1
#
_cell.length_a   1.000
_cell.length_b   1.000
_cell.length_c   1.000
_cell.angle_alpha   90.00
_cell.angle_beta   90.00
_cell.angle_gamma   90.00
#
_symmetry.space_group_name_H-M   'P 1'
#
loop_
_entity.id
_entity.type
_entity.pdbx_description
1 polymer ?
#
loop_
_entity_poly.entity_id
_entity_poly.type
_entity_poly.pdbx_seq_one_letter_code
_entity_poly.pdbx_strand_id
1 'polypeptide(L)'
;SVYFPISCGQTTLPTVFNQAIRTQFDPESTWWAFQFTTNWAHLRYDLIHHEIQVERIKYTTLARELQQSTEASCRSRNLSTQDCVALVESAYNEFIETTTKAWWQFAWRLVSSFNAGYEFFNESATGGRSIGYPADWANQTEYVLYPQHYHPPAQVAAEENRTAAMDPDTGVLSIVVGGADLSATEEHGAFVLPKEFMIGFVYGTMSLTLVGAVVVLFSRMRQVVGSPVCAGSVEGPVMKDHVQVLPRLEGLGDGAV
;
A
#
# COMPACT_ATOMS: atom_id res chain seq x y z
N SER A 1 1.10 -21.73 3.95
CA SER A 1 -0.31 -22.12 3.79
C SER A 1 -1.03 -21.99 5.13
N VAL A 2 -2.36 -21.93 5.08
CA VAL A 2 -3.28 -21.83 6.22
C VAL A 2 -4.32 -22.94 6.11
N TYR A 3 -4.88 -23.39 7.23
CA TYR A 3 -6.02 -24.30 7.24
C TYR A 3 -7.31 -23.58 6.84
N PHE A 4 -8.01 -24.11 5.85
CA PHE A 4 -9.35 -23.65 5.48
C PHE A 4 -10.36 -24.74 5.83
N PRO A 5 -11.42 -24.43 6.59
CA PRO A 5 -12.46 -25.41 6.83
C PRO A 5 -13.27 -25.57 5.54
N ILE A 6 -13.43 -26.82 5.09
CA ILE A 6 -14.27 -27.17 3.95
C ILE A 6 -15.10 -28.39 4.36
N SER A 7 -16.41 -28.29 4.22
CA SER A 7 -17.32 -29.39 4.51
C SER A 7 -17.49 -30.29 3.28
N CYS A 8 -17.54 -31.61 3.51
CA CYS A 8 -17.84 -32.58 2.45
C CYS A 8 -19.25 -32.45 1.86
N GLY A 9 -20.14 -31.70 2.52
CA GLY A 9 -21.47 -31.39 2.02
C GLY A 9 -21.54 -30.17 1.11
N GLN A 10 -20.44 -29.41 0.97
CA GLN A 10 -20.43 -28.23 0.09
C GLN A 10 -20.56 -28.64 -1.37
N THR A 11 -21.35 -27.87 -2.10
CA THR A 11 -21.55 -28.01 -3.56
C THR A 11 -20.76 -26.98 -4.35
N THR A 12 -20.35 -25.88 -3.71
CA THR A 12 -19.58 -24.80 -4.34
C THR A 12 -18.37 -24.39 -3.51
N LEU A 13 -17.35 -23.89 -4.19
CA LEU A 13 -16.20 -23.21 -3.62
C LEU A 13 -15.99 -21.87 -4.34
N PRO A 14 -15.41 -20.86 -3.67
CA PRO A 14 -15.17 -19.56 -4.27
C PRO A 14 -14.20 -19.66 -5.44
N THR A 15 -14.34 -18.75 -6.40
CA THR A 15 -13.52 -18.71 -7.62
C THR A 15 -12.02 -18.58 -7.33
N VAL A 16 -11.65 -17.89 -6.24
CA VAL A 16 -10.26 -17.73 -5.76
C VAL A 16 -9.53 -19.06 -5.52
N PHE A 17 -10.26 -20.15 -5.21
CA PHE A 17 -9.70 -21.52 -5.08
C PHE A 17 -9.67 -22.30 -6.40
N ASN A 18 -10.50 -21.90 -7.37
CA ASN A 18 -10.59 -22.54 -8.68
C ASN A 18 -9.60 -21.93 -9.72
N GLN A 19 -8.88 -20.87 -9.34
CA GLN A 19 -7.96 -20.12 -10.20
C GLN A 19 -6.48 -20.52 -10.02
N ALA A 20 -6.16 -21.82 -10.09
CA ALA A 20 -4.80 -22.33 -9.85
C ALA A 20 -3.95 -22.49 -11.14
N ILE A 21 -3.96 -21.49 -12.04
CA ILE A 21 -3.13 -21.52 -13.25
C ILE A 21 -1.70 -21.11 -12.90
N ARG A 22 -0.81 -22.10 -12.76
CA ARG A 22 0.57 -21.89 -12.28
C ARG A 22 1.48 -21.11 -13.24
N THR A 23 1.11 -21.01 -14.51
CA THR A 23 1.89 -20.30 -15.54
C THR A 23 1.47 -18.86 -15.73
N GLN A 24 0.37 -18.42 -15.09
CA GLN A 24 -0.18 -17.08 -15.24
C GLN A 24 -0.38 -16.48 -13.85
N PHE A 25 0.36 -15.41 -13.54
CA PHE A 25 0.19 -14.71 -12.27
C PHE A 25 -1.23 -14.17 -12.15
N ASP A 26 -1.87 -14.43 -11.02
CA ASP A 26 -3.25 -14.02 -10.75
C ASP A 26 -3.35 -13.43 -9.33
N PRO A 27 -3.62 -12.12 -9.19
CA PRO A 27 -3.73 -11.46 -7.89
C PRO A 27 -5.04 -11.76 -7.15
N GLU A 28 -5.98 -12.50 -7.74
CA GLU A 28 -7.21 -12.95 -7.08
C GLU A 28 -7.10 -14.42 -6.62
N SER A 29 -6.09 -15.14 -7.08
CA SER A 29 -5.89 -16.55 -6.75
C SER A 29 -5.28 -16.77 -5.38
N THR A 30 -5.91 -17.63 -4.58
CA THR A 30 -5.37 -18.04 -3.27
C THR A 30 -4.06 -18.81 -3.42
N TRP A 31 -3.95 -19.63 -4.47
CA TRP A 31 -2.72 -20.39 -4.73
C TRP A 31 -1.55 -19.42 -4.94
N TRP A 32 -1.74 -18.40 -5.78
CA TRP A 32 -0.72 -17.39 -6.01
C TRP A 32 -0.41 -16.55 -4.78
N ALA A 33 -1.40 -16.20 -3.96
CA ALA A 33 -1.16 -15.49 -2.71
C ALA A 33 -0.14 -16.23 -1.83
N PHE A 34 -0.37 -17.52 -1.58
CA PHE A 34 0.53 -18.33 -0.75
C PHE A 34 1.89 -18.58 -1.41
N GLN A 35 1.92 -18.80 -2.73
CA GLN A 35 3.16 -19.04 -3.45
C GLN A 35 4.03 -17.80 -3.51
N PHE A 36 3.44 -16.65 -3.79
CA PHE A 36 4.14 -15.37 -3.80
C PHE A 36 4.77 -15.08 -2.43
N THR A 37 3.98 -15.18 -1.34
CA THR A 37 4.50 -15.03 0.03
C THR A 37 5.67 -15.99 0.32
N THR A 38 5.56 -17.26 -0.09
CA THR A 38 6.61 -18.26 0.13
C THR A 38 7.88 -17.92 -0.64
N ASN A 39 7.75 -17.51 -1.90
CA ASN A 39 8.89 -17.11 -2.71
C ASN A 39 9.56 -15.84 -2.15
N TRP A 40 8.78 -14.87 -1.69
CA TRP A 40 9.31 -13.67 -1.05
C TRP A 40 10.08 -14.00 0.24
N ALA A 41 9.61 -14.99 1.00
CA ALA A 41 10.28 -15.45 2.21
C ALA A 41 11.68 -16.03 1.96
N HIS A 42 11.99 -16.50 0.73
CA HIS A 42 13.33 -16.96 0.40
C HIS A 42 14.38 -15.84 0.43
N LEU A 43 13.98 -14.56 0.30
CA LEU A 43 14.91 -13.43 0.39
C LEU A 43 15.53 -13.33 1.78
N ARG A 44 14.72 -13.54 2.84
CA ARG A 44 15.13 -13.49 4.26
C ARG A 44 14.32 -14.46 5.08
N TYR A 45 14.68 -15.74 4.97
CA TYR A 45 13.97 -16.82 5.64
C TYR A 45 13.93 -16.62 7.16
N ASP A 46 15.03 -16.16 7.75
CA ASP A 46 15.18 -15.94 9.19
C ASP A 46 14.15 -14.95 9.77
N LEU A 47 13.79 -13.91 9.02
CA LEU A 47 12.88 -12.86 9.46
C LEU A 47 11.46 -13.03 8.89
N ILE A 48 11.34 -13.18 7.57
CA ILE A 48 10.05 -13.24 6.89
C ILE A 48 9.27 -14.50 7.29
N HIS A 49 9.97 -15.62 7.54
CA HIS A 49 9.28 -16.82 7.98
C HIS A 49 8.61 -16.62 9.35
N HIS A 50 9.21 -15.85 10.26
CA HIS A 50 8.59 -15.53 11.54
C HIS A 50 7.27 -14.75 11.37
N GLU A 51 7.25 -13.73 10.50
CA GLU A 51 6.02 -13.00 10.14
C GLU A 51 4.94 -13.95 9.59
N ILE A 52 5.33 -14.86 8.70
CA ILE A 52 4.41 -15.86 8.12
C ILE A 52 3.87 -16.80 9.20
N GLN A 53 4.68 -17.19 10.18
CA GLN A 53 4.24 -18.03 11.29
C GLN A 53 3.14 -17.36 12.11
N VAL A 54 3.34 -16.08 12.47
CA VAL A 54 2.36 -15.29 13.22
C VAL A 54 1.04 -15.20 12.44
N GLU A 55 1.09 -14.80 11.17
CA GLU A 55 -0.12 -14.65 10.35
C GLU A 55 -0.83 -16.01 10.13
N ARG A 56 -0.05 -17.08 9.95
CA ARG A 56 -0.57 -18.44 9.79
C ARG A 56 -1.30 -18.93 11.05
N ILE A 57 -0.72 -18.69 12.23
CA ILE A 57 -1.35 -19.06 13.50
C ILE A 57 -2.68 -18.34 13.65
N LYS A 58 -2.71 -17.02 13.41
CA LYS A 58 -3.92 -16.19 13.47
C LYS A 58 -5.04 -16.79 12.61
N TYR A 59 -4.82 -17.02 11.32
CA TYR A 59 -5.89 -17.53 10.45
C TYR A 59 -6.24 -18.99 10.70
N THR A 60 -5.29 -19.82 11.15
CA THR A 60 -5.59 -21.20 11.54
C THR A 60 -6.48 -21.24 12.78
N THR A 61 -6.28 -20.33 13.73
CA THR A 61 -7.16 -20.18 14.90
C THR A 61 -8.55 -19.73 14.48
N LEU A 62 -8.66 -18.67 13.68
CA LEU A 62 -9.94 -18.18 13.17
C LEU A 62 -10.73 -19.26 12.40
N ALA A 63 -10.04 -20.05 11.57
CA ALA A 63 -10.64 -21.17 10.85
C ALA A 63 -11.25 -22.23 11.80
N ARG A 64 -10.55 -22.55 12.90
CA ARG A 64 -11.03 -23.52 13.91
C ARG A 64 -12.21 -22.97 14.70
N GLU A 65 -12.16 -21.70 15.09
CA GLU A 65 -13.26 -21.03 15.78
C GLU A 65 -14.51 -20.95 14.90
N LEU A 66 -14.33 -20.65 13.61
CA LEU A 66 -15.42 -20.66 12.63
C LEU A 66 -16.04 -22.05 12.50
N GLN A 67 -15.22 -23.10 12.42
CA GLN A 67 -15.71 -24.47 12.39
C GLN A 67 -16.52 -24.81 13.65
N GLN A 68 -15.98 -24.53 14.83
CA GLN A 68 -16.67 -24.82 16.10
C GLN A 68 -17.99 -24.06 16.24
N SER A 69 -18.01 -22.77 15.88
CA SER A 69 -19.19 -21.91 15.99
C SER A 69 -20.29 -22.28 14.98
N THR A 70 -19.94 -22.64 13.75
CA THR A 70 -20.90 -23.11 12.74
C THR A 70 -21.52 -24.46 13.16
N GLU A 71 -20.71 -25.42 13.60
CA GLU A 71 -21.21 -26.70 14.13
C GLU A 71 -22.12 -26.52 15.35
N ALA A 72 -21.74 -25.64 16.29
CA ALA A 72 -22.55 -25.32 17.46
C ALA A 72 -23.88 -24.65 17.07
N SER A 73 -23.87 -23.78 16.05
CA SER A 73 -25.05 -23.10 15.53
C SER A 73 -26.04 -24.06 14.88
N CYS A 74 -25.55 -25.05 14.11
CA CYS A 74 -26.40 -26.09 13.56
C CYS A 74 -27.10 -26.90 14.67
N ARG A 75 -26.35 -27.27 15.72
CA ARG A 75 -26.87 -28.03 16.87
C ARG A 75 -27.86 -27.23 17.70
N SER A 76 -27.54 -25.99 18.06
CA SER A 76 -28.37 -25.16 18.95
C SER A 76 -29.68 -24.73 18.31
N ARG A 77 -29.68 -24.48 17.00
CA ARG A 77 -30.87 -24.07 16.23
C ARG A 77 -31.67 -25.25 15.70
N ASN A 78 -31.22 -26.49 15.95
CA ASN A 78 -31.82 -27.73 15.48
C ASN A 78 -32.14 -27.68 13.97
N LEU A 79 -31.17 -27.19 13.18
CA LEU A 79 -31.34 -27.00 11.74
C LEU A 79 -31.51 -28.34 11.03
N SER A 80 -32.24 -28.33 9.90
CA SER A 80 -32.20 -29.46 8.98
C SER A 80 -30.78 -29.66 8.45
N THR A 81 -30.46 -30.87 7.99
CA THR A 81 -29.16 -31.14 7.37
C THR A 81 -28.89 -30.19 6.20
N GLN A 82 -29.91 -29.91 5.38
CA GLN A 82 -29.79 -29.00 4.25
C GLN A 82 -29.47 -27.57 4.68
N ASP A 83 -30.17 -27.05 5.70
CA ASP A 83 -29.94 -25.69 6.20
C ASP A 83 -28.58 -25.56 6.89
N CYS A 84 -28.12 -26.61 7.59
CA CYS A 84 -26.79 -26.63 8.19
C CYS A 84 -25.70 -26.64 7.11
N VAL A 85 -25.86 -27.43 6.05
CA VAL A 85 -24.91 -27.44 4.92
C VAL A 85 -24.87 -26.06 4.25
N ALA A 86 -26.01 -25.42 4.01
CA ALA A 86 -26.06 -24.08 3.44
C ALA A 86 -25.38 -23.03 4.33
N LEU A 87 -25.59 -23.09 5.66
CA LEU A 87 -24.91 -22.22 6.63
C LEU A 87 -23.39 -22.39 6.58
N VAL A 88 -22.93 -23.64 6.62
CA VAL A 88 -21.50 -23.98 6.59
C VAL A 88 -20.87 -23.57 5.27
N GLU A 89 -21.52 -23.86 4.14
CA GLU A 89 -21.03 -23.48 2.82
C GLU A 89 -20.85 -21.97 2.71
N SER A 90 -21.87 -21.19 3.09
CA SER A 90 -21.80 -19.72 3.06
C SER A 90 -20.67 -19.20 3.94
N ALA A 91 -20.58 -19.67 5.19
CA ALA A 91 -19.59 -19.19 6.15
C ALA A 91 -18.16 -19.53 5.73
N TYR A 92 -17.93 -20.74 5.22
CA TYR A 92 -16.59 -21.19 4.84
C TYR A 92 -16.14 -20.53 3.53
N ASN A 93 -17.06 -20.34 2.57
CA ASN A 93 -16.78 -19.62 1.34
C ASN A 93 -16.41 -18.15 1.61
N GLU A 94 -17.14 -17.47 2.49
CA GLU A 94 -16.80 -16.11 2.92
C GLU A 94 -15.42 -16.07 3.60
N PHE A 95 -15.12 -17.04 4.47
CA PHE A 95 -13.81 -17.13 5.12
C PHE A 95 -12.67 -17.35 4.12
N ILE A 96 -12.88 -18.16 3.08
CA ILE A 96 -11.91 -18.39 2.01
C ILE A 96 -11.59 -17.09 1.27
N GLU A 97 -12.61 -16.34 0.83
CA GLU A 97 -12.43 -15.09 0.09
C GLU A 97 -11.73 -14.02 0.95
N THR A 98 -12.22 -13.82 2.17
CA THR A 98 -11.68 -12.82 3.10
C THR A 98 -10.24 -13.12 3.49
N THR A 99 -9.93 -14.38 3.79
CA THR A 99 -8.56 -14.81 4.12
C THR A 99 -7.63 -14.68 2.91
N THR A 100 -8.11 -14.99 1.70
CA THR A 100 -7.31 -14.81 0.46
C THR A 100 -6.92 -13.35 0.27
N LYS A 101 -7.90 -12.44 0.37
CA LYS A 101 -7.66 -10.99 0.26
C LYS A 101 -6.69 -10.49 1.33
N ALA A 102 -6.86 -10.94 2.57
CA ALA A 102 -5.97 -10.56 3.65
C ALA A 102 -4.55 -11.12 3.47
N TRP A 103 -4.41 -12.32 2.91
CA TRP A 103 -3.11 -12.90 2.61
C TRP A 103 -2.38 -12.12 1.52
N TRP A 104 -3.08 -11.60 0.52
CA TRP A 104 -2.51 -10.68 -0.46
C TRP A 104 -2.06 -9.36 0.17
N GLN A 105 -2.88 -8.77 1.03
CA GLN A 105 -2.47 -7.57 1.78
C GLN A 105 -1.22 -7.82 2.63
N PHE A 106 -1.16 -8.98 3.28
CA PHE A 106 0.02 -9.41 4.01
C PHE A 106 1.24 -9.58 3.09
N ALA A 107 1.08 -10.20 1.93
CA ALA A 107 2.14 -10.33 0.94
C ALA A 107 2.68 -8.96 0.50
N TRP A 108 1.82 -7.99 0.24
CA TRP A 108 2.24 -6.62 -0.11
C TRP A 108 2.93 -5.91 1.04
N ARG A 109 2.48 -6.12 2.28
CA ARG A 109 3.20 -5.63 3.47
C ARG A 109 4.60 -6.21 3.55
N LEU A 110 4.78 -7.50 3.27
CA LEU A 110 6.12 -8.11 3.24
C LEU A 110 7.01 -7.49 2.16
N VAL A 111 6.46 -7.14 0.99
CA VAL A 111 7.21 -6.45 -0.06
C VAL A 111 7.67 -5.08 0.43
N SER A 112 6.80 -4.28 1.03
CA SER A 112 7.20 -2.97 1.56
C SER A 112 8.16 -3.08 2.74
N SER A 113 7.95 -4.04 3.64
CA SER A 113 8.79 -4.21 4.83
C SER A 113 10.15 -4.81 4.52
N PHE A 114 10.26 -5.70 3.53
CA PHE A 114 11.50 -6.40 3.20
C PHE A 114 11.84 -6.18 1.73
N ASN A 115 12.57 -5.10 1.44
CA ASN A 115 13.00 -4.77 0.09
C ASN A 115 14.44 -4.23 0.07
N ALA A 116 15.11 -4.36 -1.08
CA ALA A 116 16.47 -3.85 -1.32
C ALA A 116 17.53 -4.28 -0.29
N GLY A 117 17.33 -5.40 0.43
CA GLY A 117 18.23 -5.85 1.50
C GLY A 117 18.00 -5.17 2.86
N TYR A 118 16.95 -4.38 3.00
CA TYR A 118 16.55 -3.68 4.22
C TYR A 118 15.28 -4.26 4.82
N GLU A 119 15.12 -4.01 6.13
CA GLU A 119 13.86 -4.15 6.85
C GLU A 119 13.36 -2.75 7.20
N PHE A 120 12.18 -2.39 6.74
CA PHE A 120 11.53 -1.11 6.99
C PHE A 120 10.35 -1.25 7.94
N PHE A 121 10.31 -0.35 8.92
CA PHE A 121 9.31 -0.24 9.97
C PHE A 121 8.46 1.03 9.84
N ASN A 122 9.01 2.10 9.25
CA ASN A 122 8.34 3.37 8.97
C ASN A 122 9.14 4.25 7.98
N GLU A 123 8.58 5.40 7.59
CA GLU A 123 9.15 6.32 6.60
C GLU A 123 10.16 7.35 7.16
N SER A 124 10.59 7.22 8.42
CA SER A 124 11.61 8.12 8.97
C SER A 124 13.01 7.73 8.49
N ALA A 125 13.98 8.65 8.61
CA ALA A 125 15.39 8.39 8.26
C ALA A 125 16.00 7.20 9.04
N THR A 126 15.47 6.88 10.23
CA THR A 126 15.86 5.72 11.04
C THR A 126 14.81 4.60 11.00
N GLY A 127 13.85 4.72 10.09
CA GLY A 127 12.70 3.85 9.93
C GLY A 127 13.01 2.51 9.27
N GLY A 128 14.27 2.21 8.97
CA GLY A 128 14.70 0.92 8.47
C GLY A 128 16.10 0.55 8.93
N ARG A 129 16.44 -0.72 8.76
CA ARG A 129 17.78 -1.24 9.03
C ARG A 129 18.27 -2.09 7.87
N SER A 130 19.55 -1.97 7.54
CA SER A 130 20.21 -2.88 6.61
C SER A 130 20.28 -4.25 7.26
N ILE A 131 19.80 -5.27 6.55
CA ILE A 131 19.81 -6.63 7.06
C ILE A 131 21.04 -7.34 6.50
N GLY A 132 22.11 -7.38 7.29
CA GLY A 132 23.33 -8.12 6.94
C GLY A 132 23.14 -9.65 7.04
N TYR A 133 24.19 -10.39 6.69
CA TYR A 133 24.26 -11.81 6.99
C TYR A 133 24.49 -12.04 8.49
N PRO A 134 24.02 -13.17 9.06
CA PRO A 134 24.33 -13.55 10.43
C PRO A 134 25.84 -13.59 10.68
N ALA A 135 26.27 -13.08 11.83
CA ALA A 135 27.70 -12.99 12.18
C ALA A 135 28.40 -14.35 12.11
N ASP A 136 27.75 -15.41 12.57
CA ASP A 136 28.32 -16.77 12.56
C ASP A 136 28.58 -17.29 11.15
N TRP A 137 27.72 -16.96 10.17
CA TRP A 137 27.94 -17.30 8.77
C TRP A 137 29.02 -16.40 8.16
N ALA A 138 28.94 -15.09 8.40
CA ALA A 138 29.90 -14.14 7.86
C ALA A 138 31.33 -14.48 8.30
N ASN A 139 31.53 -14.83 9.58
CA ASN A 139 32.82 -15.21 10.15
C ASN A 139 33.36 -16.55 9.63
N GLN A 140 32.52 -17.41 9.03
CA GLN A 140 32.95 -18.66 8.39
C GLN A 140 33.37 -18.47 6.94
N THR A 141 33.25 -17.25 6.41
CA THR A 141 33.51 -16.94 5.00
C THR A 141 34.41 -15.72 4.87
N GLU A 142 35.05 -15.55 3.72
CA GLU A 142 35.81 -14.33 3.41
C GLU A 142 34.89 -13.10 3.23
N TYR A 143 33.57 -13.25 3.33
CA TYR A 143 32.61 -12.13 3.28
C TYR A 143 32.86 -11.13 4.41
N VAL A 144 33.32 -11.58 5.59
CA VAL A 144 33.68 -10.69 6.70
C VAL A 144 34.82 -9.73 6.33
N LEU A 145 35.63 -10.07 5.33
CA LEU A 145 36.73 -9.23 4.83
C LEU A 145 36.25 -8.23 3.77
N TYR A 146 35.00 -8.28 3.32
CA TYR A 146 34.48 -7.24 2.42
C TYR A 146 34.39 -5.88 3.13
N PRO A 147 34.80 -4.76 2.49
CA PRO A 147 35.30 -4.62 1.12
C PRO A 147 36.82 -4.66 0.98
N GLN A 148 37.58 -5.10 1.98
CA GLN A 148 39.06 -5.02 2.00
C GLN A 148 39.73 -5.71 0.79
N HIS A 149 39.15 -6.81 0.30
CA HIS A 149 39.61 -7.53 -0.89
C HIS A 149 38.80 -7.23 -2.16
N TYR A 150 37.83 -6.31 -2.08
CA TYR A 150 37.06 -5.86 -3.23
C TYR A 150 37.84 -4.76 -3.96
N HIS A 151 38.45 -5.12 -5.08
CA HIS A 151 39.17 -4.20 -5.96
C HIS A 151 38.50 -4.16 -7.33
N PRO A 152 37.34 -3.48 -7.46
CA PRO A 152 36.68 -3.36 -8.75
C PRO A 152 37.54 -2.53 -9.71
N PRO A 153 37.39 -2.70 -11.04
CA PRO A 153 38.00 -1.81 -12.02
C PRO A 153 37.65 -0.34 -11.72
N ALA A 154 38.56 0.59 -12.00
CA ALA A 154 38.40 2.01 -11.64
C ALA A 154 37.08 2.63 -12.14
N GLN A 155 36.56 2.15 -13.28
CA GLN A 155 35.26 2.56 -13.82
C GLN A 155 34.10 2.18 -12.89
N VAL A 156 34.10 0.95 -12.39
CA VAL A 156 33.07 0.43 -11.46
C VAL A 156 33.17 1.15 -10.11
N ALA A 157 34.39 1.35 -9.59
CA ALA A 157 34.61 2.10 -8.35
C ALA A 157 34.06 3.54 -8.45
N ALA A 158 34.27 4.20 -9.59
CA ALA A 158 33.77 5.56 -9.82
C ALA A 158 32.24 5.61 -9.90
N GLU A 159 31.60 4.57 -10.43
CA GLU A 159 30.14 4.48 -10.55
C GLU A 159 29.46 4.13 -9.22
N GLU A 160 30.05 3.22 -8.44
CA GLU A 160 29.63 2.93 -7.06
C GLU A 160 29.74 4.16 -6.16
N ASN A 161 30.84 4.91 -6.24
CA ASN A 161 31.03 6.12 -5.42
C ASN A 161 30.04 7.24 -5.79
N ARG A 162 29.57 7.28 -7.04
CA ARG A 162 28.50 8.20 -7.49
C ARG A 162 27.12 7.77 -6.99
N THR A 163 26.84 6.47 -6.91
CA THR A 163 25.55 5.91 -6.48
C THR A 163 25.42 5.78 -4.96
N ALA A 164 26.55 5.69 -4.23
CA ALA A 164 26.58 5.63 -2.77
C ALA A 164 26.58 7.02 -2.09
N ALA A 165 26.62 8.11 -2.86
CA ALA A 165 26.65 9.46 -2.33
C ALA A 165 25.32 9.79 -1.62
N MET A 166 25.30 9.60 -0.30
CA MET A 166 24.29 10.13 0.61
C MET A 166 24.33 11.66 0.57
N ASP A 167 23.16 12.30 0.47
CA ASP A 167 23.06 13.74 0.71
C ASP A 167 23.34 14.03 2.21
N PRO A 168 24.37 14.82 2.53
CA PRO A 168 24.82 15.00 3.91
C PRO A 168 23.86 15.82 4.78
N ASP A 169 22.95 16.58 4.17
CA ASP A 169 22.01 17.46 4.88
C ASP A 169 20.67 16.78 5.17
N THR A 170 20.29 15.79 4.36
CA THR A 170 19.00 15.09 4.45
C THR A 170 19.12 13.62 4.90
N GLY A 171 20.30 13.00 4.79
CA GLY A 171 20.53 11.61 5.21
C GLY A 171 19.76 10.58 4.38
N VAL A 172 19.29 10.97 3.18
CA VAL A 172 18.51 10.11 2.29
C VAL A 172 19.47 9.37 1.35
N LEU A 173 19.31 8.03 1.27
CA LEU A 173 19.95 7.23 0.22
C LEU A 173 19.54 7.80 -1.13
N SER A 174 20.50 8.12 -1.98
CA SER A 174 20.26 8.56 -3.36
C SER A 174 19.74 7.40 -4.21
N ILE A 175 18.52 6.94 -3.93
CA ILE A 175 17.68 6.30 -4.93
C ILE A 175 17.26 7.43 -5.86
N VAL A 176 18.13 7.80 -6.80
CA VAL A 176 17.83 8.80 -7.82
C VAL A 176 16.78 8.20 -8.75
N VAL A 177 15.50 8.33 -8.38
CA VAL A 177 14.42 8.34 -9.37
C VAL A 177 14.48 9.74 -10.01
N GLY A 178 15.18 9.79 -11.14
CA GLY A 178 15.55 10.98 -11.93
C GLY A 178 14.83 12.29 -11.64
N GLY A 179 15.55 13.21 -10.98
CA GLY A 179 15.34 14.65 -11.14
C GLY A 179 16.20 15.13 -12.30
N ALA A 180 15.59 15.43 -13.45
CA ALA A 180 16.30 16.00 -14.59
C ALA A 180 16.49 17.51 -14.37
N ASP A 181 17.73 17.93 -14.11
CA ASP A 181 18.14 19.32 -14.29
C ASP A 181 18.22 19.63 -15.79
N LEU A 182 17.43 20.62 -16.22
CA LEU A 182 17.18 20.97 -17.62
C LEU A 182 18.25 21.90 -18.24
N SER A 183 19.43 22.04 -17.65
CA SER A 183 20.38 23.11 -18.03
C SER A 183 21.83 22.71 -18.31
N ALA A 184 22.21 21.43 -18.25
CA ALA A 184 23.60 21.04 -18.52
C ALA A 184 23.83 20.73 -20.01
N THR A 185 24.32 21.72 -20.75
CA THR A 185 25.01 21.55 -22.03
C THR A 185 26.32 20.78 -21.84
N GLU A 186 26.48 19.72 -22.62
CA GLU A 186 27.73 19.06 -23.04
C GLU A 186 28.85 18.93 -22.02
N GLU A 187 28.95 17.75 -21.42
CA GLU A 187 30.03 16.78 -21.63
C GLU A 187 30.07 15.81 -20.43
N HIS A 188 30.17 14.49 -20.71
CA HIS A 188 30.27 13.38 -19.77
C HIS A 188 28.96 12.87 -19.13
N GLY A 189 28.32 11.90 -19.79
CA GLY A 189 27.59 10.82 -19.11
C GLY A 189 26.13 11.03 -18.75
N ALA A 190 25.37 11.87 -19.47
CA ALA A 190 23.92 11.96 -19.27
C ALA A 190 23.18 10.78 -19.92
N PHE A 191 22.30 10.13 -19.15
CA PHE A 191 21.38 9.10 -19.63
C PHE A 191 20.43 9.71 -20.69
N VAL A 192 20.65 9.37 -21.95
CA VAL A 192 19.80 9.82 -23.07
C VAL A 192 18.52 9.00 -23.05
N LEU A 193 17.41 9.61 -22.64
CA LEU A 193 16.08 9.00 -22.76
C LEU A 193 15.79 8.69 -24.24
N PRO A 194 15.12 7.56 -24.55
CA PRO A 194 14.72 7.26 -25.92
C PRO A 194 13.91 8.42 -26.51
N LYS A 195 14.23 8.85 -27.72
CA LYS A 195 13.56 9.96 -28.43
C LYS A 195 12.02 9.85 -28.40
N GLU A 196 11.49 8.64 -28.44
CA GLU A 196 10.05 8.36 -28.40
C GLU A 196 9.41 8.76 -27.06
N PHE A 197 10.13 8.56 -25.96
CA PHE A 197 9.68 8.94 -24.62
C PHE A 197 9.63 10.47 -24.47
N MET A 198 10.66 11.16 -24.95
CA MET A 198 10.73 12.62 -24.92
C MET A 198 9.61 13.28 -25.74
N ILE A 199 9.32 12.72 -26.91
CA ILE A 199 8.23 13.16 -27.78
C ILE A 199 6.88 12.99 -27.04
N GLY A 200 6.61 11.83 -26.47
CA GLY A 200 5.38 11.56 -25.72
C GLY A 200 5.16 12.51 -24.53
N PHE A 201 6.23 12.82 -23.79
CA PHE A 201 6.18 13.72 -22.64
C PHE A 201 5.84 15.18 -23.04
N VAL A 202 6.45 15.68 -24.10
CA VAL A 202 6.18 17.04 -24.62
C VAL A 202 4.73 17.16 -25.12
N TYR A 203 4.24 16.18 -25.87
CA TYR A 203 2.85 16.22 -26.35
C TYR A 203 1.84 16.06 -25.21
N GLY A 204 2.14 15.23 -24.21
CA GLY A 204 1.27 15.06 -23.03
C GLY A 204 1.13 16.34 -22.21
N THR A 205 2.24 17.04 -21.94
CA THR A 205 2.23 18.29 -21.18
C THR A 205 1.55 19.44 -21.93
N MET A 206 1.75 19.54 -23.25
CA MET A 206 1.05 20.52 -24.09
C MET A 206 -0.46 20.27 -24.17
N SER A 207 -0.89 19.01 -24.16
CA SER A 207 -2.33 18.68 -24.15
C SER A 207 -2.99 19.06 -22.81
N LEU A 208 -2.29 18.83 -21.69
CA LEU A 208 -2.79 19.20 -20.36
C LEU A 208 -2.95 20.71 -20.17
N THR A 209 -1.99 21.50 -20.67
CA THR A 209 -2.07 22.96 -20.58
C THR A 209 -3.17 23.53 -21.46
N LEU A 210 -3.41 22.94 -22.64
CA LEU A 210 -4.51 23.33 -23.52
C LEU A 210 -5.87 23.05 -22.88
N VAL A 211 -6.05 21.86 -22.28
CA VAL A 211 -7.28 21.50 -21.56
C VAL A 211 -7.50 22.42 -20.36
N GLY A 212 -6.45 22.72 -19.59
CA GLY A 212 -6.53 23.68 -18.48
C GLY A 212 -6.94 25.08 -18.94
N ALA A 213 -6.36 25.58 -20.03
CA ALA A 213 -6.70 26.88 -20.59
C ALA A 213 -8.17 26.94 -21.09
N VAL A 214 -8.66 25.86 -21.71
CA VAL A 214 -10.05 25.75 -22.14
C VAL A 214 -11.00 25.75 -20.94
N VAL A 215 -10.70 25.00 -19.88
CA VAL A 215 -11.52 24.99 -18.64
C VAL A 215 -11.55 26.37 -17.98
N VAL A 216 -10.42 27.09 -17.95
CA VAL A 216 -10.34 28.46 -17.42
C VAL A 216 -11.12 29.45 -18.28
N LEU A 217 -11.09 29.30 -19.61
CA LEU A 217 -11.88 30.13 -20.52
C LEU A 217 -13.38 29.87 -20.35
N PHE A 218 -13.80 28.61 -20.23
CA PHE A 218 -15.20 28.25 -19.97
C PHE A 218 -15.70 28.75 -18.61
N SER A 219 -14.87 28.69 -17.56
CA SER A 219 -15.25 29.21 -16.24
C SER A 219 -15.36 30.74 -16.24
N ARG A 220 -14.44 31.45 -16.92
CA ARG A 220 -14.53 32.91 -17.12
C ARG A 220 -15.74 33.30 -17.96
N MET A 221 -16.04 32.57 -19.03
CA MET A 221 -17.26 32.82 -19.82
C MET A 221 -18.54 32.58 -19.02
N ARG A 222 -18.58 31.56 -18.15
CA ARG A 222 -19.70 31.37 -17.21
C ARG A 222 -19.85 32.52 -16.21
N GLN A 223 -18.75 33.10 -15.72
CA GLN A 223 -18.79 34.26 -14.84
C GLN A 223 -19.28 35.52 -15.56
N VAL A 224 -18.89 35.73 -16.82
CA VAL A 224 -19.34 36.88 -17.63
C VAL A 224 -20.82 36.78 -18.01
N VAL A 225 -21.34 35.58 -18.26
CA VAL A 225 -22.77 35.34 -18.55
C VAL A 225 -23.63 35.38 -17.28
N GLY A 226 -23.03 35.19 -16.10
CA GLY A 226 -23.73 35.09 -14.81
C GLY A 226 -24.03 36.41 -14.08
N SER A 227 -23.67 37.58 -14.62
CA SER A 227 -23.95 38.87 -13.96
C SER A 227 -25.02 39.69 -14.70
N PRO A 228 -26.25 39.81 -14.17
CA PRO A 228 -27.19 40.83 -14.63
C PRO A 228 -26.82 42.21 -14.07
N VAL A 229 -27.00 43.21 -14.95
CA VAL A 229 -26.65 44.63 -14.84
C VAL A 229 -27.43 45.36 -13.73
N CYS A 230 -26.74 46.32 -13.09
CA CYS A 230 -27.15 47.18 -11.97
C CYS A 230 -28.27 48.20 -12.29
N ALA A 231 -29.05 48.58 -11.25
CA ALA A 231 -29.63 49.92 -11.03
C ALA A 231 -30.06 50.00 -9.55
N GLY A 232 -29.36 50.71 -8.65
CA GLY A 232 -29.53 52.14 -8.30
C GLY A 232 -29.66 52.21 -6.76
N SER A 233 -28.71 52.81 -6.02
CA SER A 233 -28.79 54.15 -5.38
C SER A 233 -29.98 54.27 -4.39
N VAL A 234 -29.88 54.53 -3.07
CA VAL A 234 -29.25 55.65 -2.33
C VAL A 234 -29.41 55.39 -0.79
N GLU A 235 -28.51 55.97 0.03
CA GLU A 235 -28.60 56.38 1.47
C GLU A 235 -28.56 55.37 2.66
N GLY A 236 -27.69 55.67 3.64
CA GLY A 236 -27.62 55.05 5.00
C GLY A 236 -28.59 55.70 6.00
N PRO A 237 -28.34 55.77 7.34
CA PRO A 237 -27.43 55.04 8.24
C PRO A 237 -28.14 54.34 9.44
N VAL A 238 -27.39 53.49 10.16
CA VAL A 238 -27.40 53.10 11.60
C VAL A 238 -28.68 53.29 12.49
N MET A 239 -29.06 52.16 13.17
CA MET A 239 -29.65 51.98 14.53
C MET A 239 -31.17 51.83 14.72
N LYS A 240 -31.62 50.64 15.19
CA LYS A 240 -32.30 50.38 16.50
C LYS A 240 -33.04 49.03 16.57
N ASP A 241 -32.56 48.19 17.48
CA ASP A 241 -33.24 47.42 18.54
C ASP A 241 -34.70 46.92 18.45
N HIS A 242 -34.79 45.66 18.91
CA HIS A 242 -35.89 44.97 19.64
C HIS A 242 -37.14 44.55 18.83
N VAL A 243 -37.63 43.31 18.95
CA VAL A 243 -38.19 42.70 20.18
C VAL A 243 -38.16 41.15 20.14
N GLN A 244 -37.70 40.57 21.27
CA GLN A 244 -38.07 39.35 22.03
C GLN A 244 -38.53 38.07 21.28
N VAL A 245 -38.08 36.85 21.67
CA VAL A 245 -38.54 36.11 22.87
C VAL A 245 -37.42 35.22 23.50
N LEU A 246 -37.31 35.31 24.84
CA LEU A 246 -36.50 34.52 25.81
C LEU A 246 -37.24 33.22 26.25
N PRO A 247 -36.74 32.37 27.18
CA PRO A 247 -35.65 31.40 27.06
C PRO A 247 -36.04 30.00 27.65
N ARG A 248 -35.13 29.03 27.67
CA ARG A 248 -35.03 28.08 28.80
C ARG A 248 -33.57 27.73 29.07
N LEU A 249 -33.15 28.05 30.28
CA LEU A 249 -31.83 27.88 30.87
C LEU A 249 -31.78 26.60 31.73
N GLU A 250 -30.55 26.31 32.18
CA GLU A 250 -30.10 25.61 33.40
C GLU A 250 -29.70 24.13 33.22
N GLY A 251 -28.55 23.65 33.71
CA GLY A 251 -27.50 24.25 34.59
C GLY A 251 -26.20 23.41 34.52
N LEU A 252 -25.01 24.02 34.62
CA LEU A 252 -24.17 24.19 35.85
C LEU A 252 -23.59 22.85 36.39
N GLY A 253 -22.29 22.66 36.61
CA GLY A 253 -21.14 23.56 36.54
C GLY A 253 -19.81 22.81 36.79
N ASP A 254 -18.70 23.51 36.58
CA ASP A 254 -17.33 23.09 36.91
C ASP A 254 -17.09 23.05 38.43
N GLY A 255 -16.14 22.22 38.88
CA GLY A 255 -15.51 22.38 40.19
C GLY A 255 -14.69 21.19 40.68
N ALA A 256 -13.36 21.39 40.68
CA ALA A 256 -12.30 20.64 41.37
C ALA A 256 -12.68 19.96 42.71
N VAL A 257 -12.30 18.68 42.87
CA VAL A 257 -11.25 18.12 43.77
C VAL A 257 -10.90 16.72 43.25
#